data_AF-X1PSL9-F1
#
_entry.id   AF-X1PSL9-F1
#
_cell.length_a   1.000
_cell.length_b   1.000
_cell.length_c   1.000
_cell.angle_alpha   90.00
_cell.angle_beta   90.00
_cell.angle_gamma   90.00
#
_symmetry.space_group_name_H-M   'P 1'
#
loop_
_entity.id
_entity.type
_entity.pdbx_description
1 polymer ?
#
loop_
_entity_poly.entity_id
_entity_poly.type
_entity_poly.pdbx_seq_one_letter_code
_entity_poly.pdbx_strand_id
1 'polypeptide(L)'
;PSLANLKKFHFRSGKIKEIEGIISRTGYTQESSGFEFYIHPDDAVKLWNLLLRQGEEFGIKAAGLATRDHLYSEANLPSHEETKSITDGLSLYKTHPSYFHLSKPYFVGQKIVNKLLEFPAVKEEFHYKEEKDKVRQTPLYEEHLKLGARFISFAGWKMPVCYTSISEEHQAVREAVGLFDVTHMGVIKIAGEHAARLLVDIS
;
A
#
# COMPACT_ATOMS: atom_id res chain seq x y z
N PRO A 1 -4.54 -22.04 4.78
CA PRO A 1 -4.87 -22.45 3.39
C PRO A 1 -3.62 -22.92 2.63
N SER A 2 -3.75 -23.87 1.69
CA SER A 2 -2.64 -24.26 0.81
C SER A 2 -2.23 -23.11 -0.13
N LEU A 3 -0.95 -23.02 -0.51
CA LEU A 3 -0.49 -22.06 -1.52
C LEU A 3 -1.12 -22.31 -2.89
N ALA A 4 -1.51 -23.57 -3.17
CA ALA A 4 -2.22 -23.94 -4.40
C ALA A 4 -3.54 -23.18 -4.59
N ASN A 5 -4.17 -22.74 -3.49
CA ASN A 5 -5.46 -22.05 -3.52
C ASN A 5 -5.33 -20.53 -3.61
N LEU A 6 -4.12 -19.98 -3.63
CA LEU A 6 -3.92 -18.53 -3.80
C LEU A 6 -4.24 -18.16 -5.26
N LYS A 7 -5.19 -17.25 -5.47
CA LYS A 7 -5.59 -16.78 -6.81
C LYS A 7 -4.49 -15.91 -7.43
N LYS A 8 -4.40 -15.85 -8.76
CA LYS A 8 -3.48 -14.93 -9.46
C LYS A 8 -3.80 -13.48 -9.07
N PHE A 9 -2.78 -12.64 -8.95
CA PHE A 9 -2.89 -11.24 -8.49
C PHE A 9 -3.45 -11.08 -7.06
N HIS A 10 -3.27 -12.10 -6.21
CA HIS A 10 -3.59 -12.02 -4.79
C HIS A 10 -2.36 -12.37 -3.97
N PHE A 11 -2.33 -11.85 -2.75
CA PHE A 11 -1.29 -12.14 -1.77
C PHE A 11 -1.90 -12.60 -0.45
N ARG A 12 -1.07 -13.16 0.41
CA ARG A 12 -1.41 -13.44 1.81
C ARG A 12 -0.17 -13.29 2.68
N SER A 13 -0.38 -12.90 3.94
CA SER A 13 0.65 -13.10 4.97
C SER A 13 0.66 -14.56 5.43
N GLY A 14 1.81 -15.07 5.81
CA GLY A 14 1.92 -16.41 6.36
C GLY A 14 3.36 -16.84 6.61
N LYS A 15 3.52 -18.12 6.94
CA LYS A 15 4.82 -18.74 7.20
C LYS A 15 5.17 -19.80 6.17
N ILE A 16 6.43 -19.85 5.78
CA ILE A 16 7.05 -20.96 5.04
C ILE A 16 8.03 -21.60 6.01
N LYS A 17 7.65 -22.76 6.55
CA LYS A 17 8.30 -23.32 7.74
C LYS A 17 8.27 -22.28 8.87
N GLU A 18 9.43 -21.75 9.24
CA GLU A 18 9.58 -20.77 10.33
C GLU A 18 9.73 -19.34 9.83
N ILE A 19 9.86 -19.13 8.51
CA ILE A 19 10.09 -17.82 7.92
C ILE A 19 8.75 -17.14 7.68
N GLU A 20 8.57 -15.96 8.27
CA GLU A 20 7.35 -15.17 8.16
C GLU A 20 7.46 -14.13 7.04
N GLY A 21 6.36 -13.91 6.32
CA GLY A 21 6.32 -12.90 5.27
C GLY A 21 5.03 -12.87 4.48
N ILE A 22 5.07 -12.13 3.38
CA ILE A 22 3.98 -12.04 2.41
C ILE A 22 4.33 -12.92 1.21
N ILE A 23 3.36 -13.72 0.80
CA ILE A 23 3.45 -14.60 -0.37
C ILE A 23 2.43 -14.10 -1.38
N SER A 24 2.91 -13.65 -2.54
CA SER A 24 2.09 -13.14 -3.61
C SER A 24 2.10 -14.11 -4.79
N ARG A 25 0.94 -14.37 -5.40
CA ARG A 25 0.85 -15.10 -6.68
C ARG A 25 0.88 -14.10 -7.83
N THR A 26 2.07 -13.54 -8.01
CA THR A 26 2.46 -12.58 -9.04
C THR A 26 3.74 -13.07 -9.70
N GLY A 27 4.02 -12.57 -10.89
CA GLY A 27 5.21 -12.95 -11.62
C GLY A 27 5.31 -12.20 -12.94
N TYR A 28 6.55 -11.95 -13.34
CA TYR A 28 6.93 -11.21 -14.54
C TYR A 28 7.14 -12.10 -15.77
N THR A 29 6.99 -13.42 -15.61
CA THR A 29 7.03 -14.40 -16.70
C THR A 29 5.58 -14.67 -17.15
N GLN A 30 5.34 -14.99 -18.42
CA GLN A 30 3.99 -15.35 -18.92
C GLN A 30 3.36 -16.57 -18.22
N GLU A 31 4.12 -17.23 -17.35
CA GLU A 31 3.71 -18.44 -16.67
C GLU A 31 2.57 -18.19 -15.68
N SER A 32 1.64 -19.14 -15.63
CA SER A 32 0.42 -19.09 -14.81
C SER A 32 0.66 -19.42 -13.32
N SER A 33 1.91 -19.66 -12.92
CA SER A 33 2.28 -20.30 -11.65
C SER A 33 3.49 -19.66 -10.93
N GLY A 34 3.77 -18.37 -11.14
CA GLY A 34 4.80 -17.65 -10.38
C GLY A 34 4.35 -17.27 -8.95
N PHE A 35 5.30 -17.27 -8.02
CA PHE A 35 5.13 -16.73 -6.66
C PHE A 35 6.28 -15.79 -6.31
N GLU A 36 5.96 -14.73 -5.57
CA GLU A 36 6.90 -13.77 -5.02
C GLU A 36 6.84 -13.80 -3.50
N PHE A 37 8.01 -13.75 -2.86
CA PHE A 37 8.16 -13.82 -1.40
C PHE A 37 8.76 -12.52 -0.87
N TYR A 38 8.06 -11.88 0.05
CA TYR A 38 8.52 -10.69 0.76
C TYR A 38 8.72 -11.06 2.22
N ILE A 39 9.98 -11.14 2.64
CA ILE A 39 10.41 -11.65 3.96
C ILE A 39 11.43 -10.69 4.58
N HIS A 40 11.73 -10.88 5.86
CA HIS A 40 12.83 -10.16 6.51
C HIS A 40 14.17 -10.49 5.82
N PRO A 41 15.08 -9.51 5.61
CA PRO A 41 16.35 -9.74 4.92
C PRO A 41 17.23 -10.82 5.60
N ASP A 42 17.19 -10.91 6.93
CA ASP A 42 17.97 -11.91 7.68
C ASP A 42 17.54 -13.36 7.37
N ASP A 43 16.31 -13.56 6.91
CA ASP A 43 15.79 -14.87 6.52
C ASP A 43 16.02 -15.21 5.03
N ALA A 44 16.51 -14.26 4.22
CA ALA A 44 16.59 -14.41 2.77
C ALA A 44 17.45 -15.60 2.34
N VAL A 45 18.63 -15.75 2.94
CA VAL A 45 19.55 -16.88 2.67
C VAL A 45 18.94 -18.20 3.12
N LYS A 46 18.23 -18.21 4.25
CA LYS A 46 17.55 -19.40 4.79
C LYS A 46 16.45 -19.86 3.83
N LEU A 47 15.60 -18.93 3.35
CA LEU A 47 14.55 -19.24 2.38
C LEU A 47 15.13 -19.72 1.05
N TRP A 48 16.13 -19.00 0.51
CA TRP A 48 16.75 -19.34 -0.77
C TRP A 48 17.29 -20.77 -0.80
N ASN A 49 18.10 -21.13 0.21
CA ASN A 49 18.69 -22.47 0.30
C ASN A 49 17.63 -23.55 0.55
N LEU A 50 16.57 -23.24 1.32
CA LEU A 50 15.45 -24.14 1.53
C LEU A 50 14.73 -24.45 0.21
N LEU A 51 14.43 -23.42 -0.59
CA LEU A 51 13.74 -23.58 -1.87
C LEU A 51 14.59 -24.34 -2.89
N LEU A 52 15.88 -24.03 -3.02
CA LEU A 52 16.77 -24.77 -3.91
C LEU A 52 16.84 -26.25 -3.53
N ARG A 53 17.02 -26.55 -2.24
CA ARG A 53 17.10 -27.93 -1.76
C ARG A 53 15.79 -28.71 -1.98
N GLN A 54 14.65 -28.13 -1.64
CA GLN A 54 13.35 -28.78 -1.83
C GLN A 54 12.95 -28.88 -3.30
N GLY A 55 13.43 -27.94 -4.12
CA GLY A 55 13.16 -27.90 -5.55
C GLY A 55 14.03 -28.85 -6.38
N GLU A 56 15.02 -29.54 -5.79
CA GLU A 56 15.94 -30.43 -6.50
C GLU A 56 15.21 -31.52 -7.30
N GLU A 57 14.17 -32.12 -6.71
CA GLU A 57 13.35 -33.15 -7.39
C GLU A 57 12.56 -32.59 -8.59
N PHE A 58 12.35 -31.27 -8.63
CA PHE A 58 11.68 -30.56 -9.72
C PHE A 58 12.67 -29.91 -10.70
N GLY A 59 13.98 -30.09 -10.51
CA GLY A 59 15.01 -29.52 -11.37
C GLY A 59 15.20 -28.01 -11.21
N ILE A 60 14.93 -27.46 -10.02
CA ILE A 60 15.06 -26.02 -9.76
C ILE A 60 16.48 -25.51 -10.07
N LYS A 61 16.57 -24.30 -10.62
CA LYS A 61 17.83 -23.60 -10.89
C LYS A 61 17.74 -22.15 -10.47
N ALA A 62 18.84 -21.62 -9.95
CA ALA A 62 18.99 -20.18 -9.80
C ALA A 62 19.01 -19.53 -11.18
N ALA A 63 18.17 -18.51 -11.38
CA ALA A 63 18.10 -17.75 -12.62
C ALA A 63 18.62 -16.32 -12.39
N GLY A 64 19.47 -15.85 -13.28
CA GLY A 64 20.06 -14.52 -13.21
C GLY A 64 19.24 -13.45 -13.91
N LEU A 65 19.72 -12.21 -13.80
CA LEU A 65 19.09 -11.03 -14.38
C LEU A 65 18.89 -11.14 -15.90
N ALA A 66 19.89 -11.62 -16.64
CA ALA A 66 19.79 -11.77 -18.09
C ALA A 66 18.67 -12.75 -18.51
N THR A 67 18.50 -13.85 -17.78
CA THR A 67 17.40 -14.81 -18.02
C THR A 67 16.06 -14.15 -17.74
N ARG A 68 15.94 -13.39 -16.66
CA ARG A 68 14.73 -12.64 -16.31
C ARG A 68 14.36 -11.65 -17.41
N ASP A 69 15.33 -10.87 -17.89
CA ASP A 69 15.07 -9.83 -18.90
C ASP A 69 14.67 -10.45 -20.24
N HIS A 70 15.23 -11.62 -20.59
CA HIS A 70 14.80 -12.37 -21.77
C HIS A 70 13.34 -12.85 -21.65
N LEU A 71 13.00 -13.52 -20.55
CA LEU A 71 11.61 -13.98 -20.29
C LEU A 71 10.62 -12.80 -20.22
N TYR A 72 11.06 -11.66 -19.70
CA TYR A 72 10.26 -10.44 -19.66
C TYR A 72 9.96 -9.91 -21.08
N SER A 73 10.97 -9.91 -21.96
CA SER A 73 10.79 -9.50 -23.36
C SER A 73 9.85 -10.43 -24.12
N GLU A 74 9.92 -11.74 -23.86
CA GLU A 74 8.97 -12.71 -24.42
C GLU A 74 7.55 -12.44 -23.93
N ALA A 75 7.40 -11.97 -22.69
CA ALA A 75 6.11 -11.68 -22.07
C ALA A 75 5.34 -10.50 -22.66
N ASN A 76 5.96 -9.74 -23.57
CA ASN A 76 5.38 -8.54 -24.19
C ASN A 76 4.79 -7.59 -23.13
N LEU A 77 5.39 -7.58 -21.93
CA LEU A 77 5.07 -6.67 -20.85
C LEU A 77 5.87 -5.38 -21.09
N PRO A 78 5.26 -4.19 -20.96
CA PRO A 78 6.01 -2.96 -21.18
C PRO A 78 7.10 -2.81 -20.11
N SER A 79 8.31 -2.50 -20.54
CA SER A 79 9.41 -2.21 -19.62
C SER A 79 9.41 -0.72 -19.21
N HIS A 80 10.01 -0.42 -18.05
CA HIS A 80 10.21 0.97 -17.66
C HIS A 80 11.09 1.74 -18.68
N GLU A 81 11.96 1.05 -19.41
CA GLU A 81 12.82 1.69 -20.40
C GLU A 81 12.08 2.08 -21.68
N GLU A 82 11.20 1.23 -22.18
CA GLU A 82 10.32 1.54 -23.32
C GLU A 82 9.41 2.74 -23.03
N THR A 83 8.94 2.83 -21.78
CA THR A 83 8.07 3.94 -21.34
C THR A 83 8.82 5.26 -21.11
N LYS A 84 10.17 5.29 -21.05
CA LYS A 84 10.94 6.56 -21.00
C LYS A 84 10.67 7.44 -22.22
N SER A 85 10.35 6.84 -23.37
CA SER A 85 10.00 7.56 -24.61
C SER A 85 8.54 8.06 -24.62
N ILE A 86 7.68 7.51 -23.77
CA ILE A 86 6.27 7.84 -23.67
C ILE A 86 6.11 8.93 -22.62
N THR A 87 5.99 10.17 -23.08
CA THR A 87 5.96 11.36 -22.20
C THR A 87 4.56 11.72 -21.73
N ASP A 88 3.52 11.07 -22.27
CA ASP A 88 2.12 11.40 -21.96
C ASP A 88 1.21 10.16 -21.86
N GLY A 89 0.20 10.27 -20.98
CA GLY A 89 -0.72 9.17 -20.71
C GLY A 89 -1.65 8.79 -21.87
N LEU A 90 -1.85 9.65 -22.86
CA LEU A 90 -2.68 9.34 -24.03
C LEU A 90 -1.94 8.43 -25.00
N SER A 91 -0.66 8.69 -25.25
CA SER A 91 0.20 7.81 -26.04
C SER A 91 0.27 6.41 -25.41
N LEU A 92 0.40 6.34 -24.07
CA LEU A 92 0.38 5.06 -23.36
C LEU A 92 -0.97 4.33 -23.48
N TYR A 93 -2.09 5.05 -23.38
CA TYR A 93 -3.44 4.49 -23.56
C TYR A 93 -3.63 3.89 -24.95
N LYS A 94 -3.17 4.58 -26.01
CA LYS A 94 -3.28 4.07 -27.39
C LYS A 94 -2.54 2.76 -27.59
N THR A 95 -1.37 2.61 -26.95
CA THR A 95 -0.56 1.40 -27.07
C THR A 95 -1.07 0.27 -26.16
N HIS A 96 -1.59 0.59 -24.97
CA HIS A 96 -2.02 -0.41 -23.97
C HIS A 96 -3.40 -0.08 -23.36
N PRO A 97 -4.49 -0.11 -24.14
CA PRO A 97 -5.80 0.34 -23.67
C PRO A 97 -6.35 -0.49 -22.51
N SER A 98 -6.01 -1.77 -22.43
CA SER A 98 -6.45 -2.69 -21.36
C SER A 98 -5.91 -2.33 -19.97
N TYR A 99 -4.86 -1.50 -19.88
CA TYR A 99 -4.27 -1.10 -18.60
C TYR A 99 -4.99 0.10 -17.97
N PHE A 100 -5.88 0.75 -18.72
CA PHE A 100 -6.57 1.95 -18.30
C PHE A 100 -8.01 1.62 -17.91
N HIS A 101 -8.32 1.74 -16.62
CA HIS A 101 -9.68 1.64 -16.14
C HIS A 101 -10.34 3.02 -16.11
N LEU A 102 -10.76 3.51 -17.28
CA LEU A 102 -11.26 4.88 -17.44
C LEU A 102 -12.70 5.10 -16.94
N SER A 103 -13.34 4.06 -16.39
CA SER A 103 -14.60 4.20 -15.65
C SER A 103 -14.41 4.89 -14.29
N LYS A 104 -13.16 5.02 -13.81
CA LYS A 104 -12.86 5.73 -12.57
C LYS A 104 -13.25 7.20 -12.71
N PRO A 105 -14.09 7.74 -11.80
CA PRO A 105 -14.60 9.10 -11.92
C PRO A 105 -13.51 10.16 -11.80
N TYR A 106 -12.42 9.85 -11.08
CA TYR A 106 -11.32 10.77 -10.81
C TYR A 106 -9.94 10.09 -10.92
N PHE A 107 -9.02 10.65 -11.71
CA PHE A 107 -7.59 10.27 -11.78
C PHE A 107 -6.69 11.41 -12.29
N VAL A 108 -5.38 11.36 -11.98
CA VAL A 108 -4.40 12.36 -12.45
C VAL A 108 -4.25 12.29 -13.97
N GLY A 109 -4.21 13.43 -14.66
CA GLY A 109 -4.14 13.51 -16.13
C GLY A 109 -5.49 13.36 -16.85
N GLN A 110 -6.57 13.08 -16.11
CA GLN A 110 -7.91 12.88 -16.68
C GLN A 110 -8.41 14.03 -17.57
N LYS A 111 -8.03 15.29 -17.30
CA LYS A 111 -8.53 16.45 -18.08
C LYS A 111 -8.10 16.38 -19.54
N ILE A 112 -6.93 15.80 -19.83
CA ILE A 112 -6.40 15.65 -21.19
C ILE A 112 -7.12 14.48 -21.88
N VAL A 113 -7.25 13.35 -21.18
CA VAL A 113 -7.92 12.14 -21.67
C VAL A 113 -9.42 12.40 -21.93
N ASN A 114 -10.09 13.14 -21.03
CA ASN A 114 -11.50 13.55 -21.11
C ASN A 114 -11.86 14.46 -22.28
N LYS A 115 -10.88 15.15 -22.87
CA LYS A 115 -11.11 15.99 -24.06
C LYS A 115 -11.16 15.18 -25.37
N LEU A 116 -10.63 13.96 -25.35
CA LEU A 116 -10.32 13.19 -26.56
C LEU A 116 -11.04 11.85 -26.62
N LEU A 117 -11.70 11.42 -25.55
CA LEU A 117 -12.47 10.18 -25.45
C LEU A 117 -13.82 10.48 -24.79
N GLU A 118 -14.89 9.89 -25.31
CA GLU A 118 -16.22 9.95 -24.68
C GLU A 118 -16.32 8.91 -23.56
N PHE A 119 -16.87 9.30 -22.41
CA PHE A 119 -16.93 8.45 -21.21
C PHE A 119 -18.37 8.05 -20.88
N PRO A 120 -18.62 6.78 -20.50
CA PRO A 120 -19.94 6.33 -20.07
C PRO A 120 -20.29 6.75 -18.63
N ALA A 121 -19.31 7.17 -17.83
CA ALA A 121 -19.53 7.53 -16.43
C ALA A 121 -20.00 8.99 -16.28
N VAL A 122 -21.23 9.17 -15.77
CA VAL A 122 -21.74 10.48 -15.37
C VAL A 122 -20.92 10.96 -14.17
N LYS A 123 -20.30 12.13 -14.31
CA LYS A 123 -19.53 12.76 -13.23
C LYS A 123 -20.49 13.50 -12.31
N GLU A 124 -20.63 13.02 -11.09
CA GLU A 124 -21.13 13.86 -10.00
C GLU A 124 -19.95 14.67 -9.47
N GLU A 125 -19.98 15.99 -9.68
CA GLU A 125 -19.03 16.89 -9.03
C GLU A 125 -19.18 16.76 -7.52
N PHE A 126 -18.11 16.33 -6.86
CA PHE A 126 -18.10 16.28 -5.40
C PHE A 126 -18.01 17.70 -4.86
N HIS A 127 -19.16 18.24 -4.45
CA HIS A 127 -19.24 19.50 -3.72
C HIS A 127 -19.23 19.20 -2.22
N TYR A 128 -18.07 19.40 -1.58
CA TYR A 128 -18.01 19.39 -0.13
C TYR A 128 -18.62 20.68 0.42
N LYS A 129 -19.75 20.56 1.11
CA LYS A 129 -20.31 21.63 1.93
C LYS A 129 -20.14 21.23 3.38
N GLU A 130 -19.34 22.00 4.12
CA GLU A 130 -19.11 21.75 5.54
C GLU A 130 -20.44 21.93 6.30
N GLU A 131 -20.98 20.83 6.83
CA GLU A 131 -22.13 20.87 7.74
C GLU A 131 -21.68 21.42 9.09
N LYS A 132 -22.04 22.67 9.38
CA LYS A 132 -21.67 23.37 10.63
C LYS A 132 -22.54 22.97 11.83
N ASP A 133 -23.64 22.26 11.60
CA ASP A 133 -24.64 22.00 12.62
C ASP A 133 -24.34 20.69 13.36
N LYS A 134 -23.60 20.86 14.47
CA LYS A 134 -23.13 19.88 15.47
C LYS A 134 -21.84 19.14 15.10
N VAL A 135 -20.74 19.71 15.60
CA VAL A 135 -19.44 19.05 15.68
C VAL A 135 -19.54 17.83 16.60
N ARG A 136 -19.26 16.64 16.05
CA ARG A 136 -19.28 15.35 16.75
C ARG A 136 -18.04 15.18 17.64
N GLN A 137 -18.09 14.31 18.64
CA GLN A 137 -16.98 14.01 19.54
C GLN A 137 -16.44 12.60 19.27
N THR A 138 -15.12 12.43 19.30
CA THR A 138 -14.52 11.10 19.21
C THR A 138 -14.76 10.30 20.49
N PRO A 139 -14.68 8.95 20.45
CA PRO A 139 -14.76 8.12 21.66
C PRO A 139 -13.71 8.47 22.72
N LEU A 140 -12.60 9.10 22.31
CA LEU A 140 -11.50 9.52 23.19
C LEU A 140 -11.64 10.96 23.70
N TYR A 141 -12.75 11.64 23.43
CA TYR A 141 -12.92 13.07 23.76
C TYR A 141 -12.65 13.40 25.24
N GLU A 142 -13.18 12.60 26.16
CA GLU A 142 -12.97 12.79 27.61
C GLU A 142 -11.53 12.55 28.02
N GLU A 143 -10.84 11.58 27.41
CA GLU A 143 -9.42 11.32 27.69
C GLU A 143 -8.53 12.47 27.20
N HIS A 144 -8.84 13.01 26.02
CA HIS A 144 -8.15 14.19 25.50
C HIS A 144 -8.34 15.42 26.38
N LEU A 145 -9.56 15.62 26.91
CA LEU A 145 -9.83 16.68 27.87
C LEU A 145 -8.98 16.53 29.14
N LYS A 146 -8.90 15.32 29.70
CA LYS A 146 -8.07 15.03 30.89
C LYS A 146 -6.58 15.29 30.63
N LEU A 147 -6.11 14.98 29.42
CA LEU A 147 -4.73 15.21 28.99
C LEU A 147 -4.45 16.68 28.61
N GLY A 148 -5.42 17.58 28.72
CA GLY A 148 -5.24 19.01 28.45
C GLY A 148 -5.26 19.39 26.97
N ALA A 149 -5.87 18.56 26.11
CA ALA A 149 -5.93 18.82 24.68
C ALA A 149 -6.66 20.13 24.36
N ARG A 150 -6.08 20.90 23.45
CA ARG A 150 -6.76 21.97 22.72
C ARG A 150 -7.51 21.36 21.54
N PHE A 151 -8.75 21.81 21.30
CA PHE A 151 -9.62 21.23 20.28
C PHE A 151 -9.87 22.19 19.11
N ILE A 152 -10.00 21.63 17.91
CA ILE A 152 -10.49 22.32 16.71
C ILE A 152 -11.69 21.57 16.12
N SER A 153 -12.51 22.28 15.35
CA SER A 153 -13.50 21.65 14.49
C SER A 153 -12.82 21.24 13.18
N PHE A 154 -12.79 19.94 12.91
CA PHE A 154 -12.20 19.38 11.69
C PHE A 154 -13.11 18.29 11.12
N ALA A 155 -13.54 18.46 9.86
CA ALA A 155 -14.40 17.52 9.14
C ALA A 155 -15.69 17.14 9.91
N GLY A 156 -16.26 18.08 10.68
CA GLY A 156 -17.44 17.85 11.52
C GLY A 156 -17.16 17.15 12.86
N TRP A 157 -15.90 17.03 13.28
CA TRP A 157 -15.49 16.44 14.56
C TRP A 157 -14.65 17.39 15.42
N LYS A 158 -14.76 17.26 16.75
CA LYS A 158 -13.90 17.92 17.73
C LYS A 158 -12.63 17.08 17.86
N MET A 159 -11.56 17.57 17.26
CA MET A 159 -10.27 16.87 17.23
C MET A 159 -9.26 17.57 18.13
N PRO A 160 -8.45 16.81 18.92
CA PRO A 160 -7.32 17.37 19.62
C PRO A 160 -6.26 17.85 18.62
N VAL A 161 -5.82 19.10 18.73
CA VAL A 161 -4.76 19.68 17.88
C VAL A 161 -3.39 19.64 18.56
N CYS A 162 -3.35 19.77 19.88
CA CYS A 162 -2.13 19.70 20.69
C CYS A 162 -2.50 19.66 22.18
N TYR A 163 -1.63 19.06 22.98
CA TYR A 163 -1.71 18.87 24.42
C TYR A 163 -0.70 19.76 25.15
N THR A 164 0.51 19.93 24.59
CA THR A 164 1.52 20.85 25.13
C THR A 164 1.84 21.94 24.08
N SER A 165 2.85 21.72 23.25
CA SER A 165 3.28 22.60 22.17
C SER A 165 3.67 21.78 20.94
N ILE A 166 3.52 22.37 19.75
CA ILE A 166 3.88 21.72 18.48
C ILE A 166 5.34 21.27 18.49
N SER A 167 6.24 22.06 19.08
CA SER A 167 7.67 21.74 19.13
C SER A 167 7.96 20.53 20.02
N GLU A 168 7.41 20.49 21.23
CA GLU A 168 7.61 19.38 22.17
C GLU A 168 6.99 18.09 21.66
N GLU A 169 5.76 18.15 21.13
CA GLU A 169 5.08 16.97 20.57
C GLU A 169 5.81 16.44 19.33
N HIS A 170 6.28 17.33 18.44
CA HIS A 170 7.11 16.94 17.30
C HIS A 170 8.42 16.27 17.76
N GLN A 171 9.09 16.81 18.78
CA GLN A 171 10.30 16.22 19.33
C GLN A 171 10.02 14.83 19.94
N ALA A 172 8.94 14.68 20.71
CA ALA A 172 8.53 13.40 21.28
C ALA A 172 8.26 12.33 20.20
N VAL A 173 7.61 12.70 19.09
CA VAL A 173 7.37 11.79 17.96
C VAL A 173 8.68 11.40 17.26
N ARG A 174 9.64 12.33 17.19
CA ARG A 174 10.93 12.12 16.52
C ARG A 174 11.92 11.29 17.31
N GLU A 175 11.96 11.51 18.62
CA GLU A 175 12.95 10.91 19.52
C GLU A 175 12.40 9.70 20.28
N ALA A 176 11.08 9.52 20.32
CA ALA A 176 10.42 8.41 21.01
C ALA A 176 9.22 7.87 20.20
N VAL A 177 7.99 8.01 20.73
CA VAL A 177 6.75 7.46 20.13
C VAL A 177 5.65 8.50 20.20
N GLY A 178 4.95 8.66 19.09
CA GLY A 178 3.72 9.47 19.00
C GLY A 178 2.48 8.61 18.93
N LEU A 179 1.45 8.99 19.70
CA LEU A 179 0.10 8.44 19.57
C LEU A 179 -0.82 9.48 18.94
N PHE A 180 -1.49 9.10 17.85
CA PHE A 180 -2.38 9.99 17.12
C PHE A 180 -3.82 9.45 17.14
N ASP A 181 -4.75 10.27 17.60
CA ASP A 181 -6.18 9.99 17.50
C ASP A 181 -6.65 10.21 16.05
N VAL A 182 -6.93 9.12 15.35
CA VAL A 182 -7.58 9.13 14.03
C VAL A 182 -8.93 8.38 14.07
N THR A 183 -9.53 8.28 15.27
CA THR A 183 -10.76 7.50 15.51
C THR A 183 -11.99 8.07 14.80
N HIS A 184 -11.99 9.37 14.47
CA HIS A 184 -13.01 9.96 13.57
C HIS A 184 -13.03 9.28 12.18
N MET A 185 -11.93 8.63 11.77
CA MET A 185 -11.80 7.80 10.57
C MET A 185 -11.91 6.29 10.86
N GLY A 186 -12.17 5.89 12.11
CA GLY A 186 -12.22 4.49 12.53
C GLY A 186 -10.86 3.81 12.68
N VAL A 187 -9.76 4.57 12.78
CA VAL A 187 -8.39 4.05 12.87
C VAL A 187 -7.70 4.64 14.11
N ILE A 188 -6.77 3.91 14.72
CA ILE A 188 -5.81 4.48 15.68
C ILE A 188 -4.42 4.23 15.09
N LYS A 189 -3.58 5.26 15.00
CA LYS A 189 -2.24 5.17 14.41
C LYS A 189 -1.17 5.36 15.48
N ILE A 190 -0.26 4.41 15.57
CA ILE A 190 0.94 4.43 16.42
C ILE A 190 2.15 4.50 15.48
N ALA A 191 3.09 5.41 15.76
CA ALA A 191 4.29 5.60 14.94
C ALA A 191 5.50 6.01 15.78
N GLY A 192 6.71 5.68 15.31
CA GLY A 192 7.99 5.91 15.99
C GLY A 192 8.85 4.65 16.06
N GLU A 193 10.13 4.79 16.40
CA GLU A 193 11.09 3.67 16.47
C GLU A 193 10.64 2.60 17.47
N HIS A 194 9.95 2.99 18.54
CA HIS A 194 9.49 2.06 19.57
C HIS A 194 8.00 1.67 19.44
N ALA A 195 7.34 2.01 18.34
CA ALA A 195 5.92 1.68 18.12
C ALA A 195 5.66 0.16 18.21
N ALA A 196 6.56 -0.64 17.64
CA ALA A 196 6.46 -2.10 17.69
C ALA A 196 6.65 -2.64 19.12
N ARG A 197 7.63 -2.10 19.87
CA ARG A 197 7.92 -2.52 21.25
C ARG A 197 6.74 -2.23 22.19
N LEU A 198 6.14 -1.05 22.06
CA LEU A 198 4.94 -0.68 22.81
C LEU A 198 3.80 -1.70 22.62
N LEU A 199 3.64 -2.22 21.40
CA LEU A 199 2.60 -3.19 21.08
C LEU A 199 2.89 -4.60 21.60
N VAL A 200 4.16 -4.96 21.77
CA VAL A 200 4.58 -6.26 22.34
C VAL A 200 4.36 -6.31 23.86
N ASP A 201 4.57 -5.19 24.55
CA ASP A 201 4.43 -5.13 26.01
C ASP A 201 2.95 -5.14 26.47
N ILE A 202 2.00 -4.96 25.55
CA ILE A 202 0.55 -4.93 25.83
C ILE A 202 -0.22 -6.12 25.21
N SER A 203 0.48 -7.07 24.57
CA SER A 203 -0.09 -8.32 24.02
C SER A 203 0.17 -9.50 24.93
#